data_AF-A0A943FEX0-F1
#
_entry.id   AF-A0A943FEX0-F1
#
_cell.length_a   1.000
_cell.length_b   1.000
_cell.length_c   1.000
_cell.angle_alpha   90.00
_cell.angle_beta   90.00
_cell.angle_gamma   90.00
#
_symmetry.space_group_name_H-M   'P 1'
#
loop_
_entity.id
_entity.type
_entity.pdbx_description
1 polymer ?
#
loop_
_entity_poly.entity_id
_entity_poly.type
_entity_poly.pdbx_seq_one_letter_code
_entity_poly.pdbx_strand_id
1 'polypeptide(L)'
;MMLRKKKVIWKTCLLVIGALLVFYLVGCDHRGADEEVNEAGNEKLKAEEKEGGEIVEICRESYTKAEKEGKLDDLDMIRELLDKLGENGYTAVDSENQMNMTEHEKLLQFCEAVEAKKRSCMTVVEVAGKGSCIIRKMETKSGDVKIIRSYYVYGDGKMELSSKDTYKAESWEYTEDGYLMFSGELTLKDSYEITRDKMMEYTAYRVLPLDETCRELNRKYLLPVGYACNNMFLENWSEEDFGELDFYDLFDVFYPQPVNESAYYTSDNGMKTCAVYMIPKEEFEQTIMSKFQISSEILQSKTVYHPEEKRYEYKPRGLEEVEYPEYPYPEVTEYKKNANGTLTLKVNAVFPYRGISKVYTHEVTVRETSGGEIKYVANRIVEPMKDQDIAWHKPRLTRAEWEAQYGGK
;
A
#
# COMPACT_ATOMS: atom_id res chain seq x y z
N MET A 1 -0.98 -51.96 -8.47
CA MET A 1 -2.29 -52.43 -8.98
C MET A 1 -3.19 -52.77 -7.79
N MET A 2 -4.51 -52.63 -7.90
CA MET A 2 -5.47 -53.00 -6.84
C MET A 2 -5.46 -54.56 -6.64
N LEU A 3 -6.05 -55.21 -5.63
CA LEU A 3 -7.39 -55.09 -5.02
C LEU A 3 -7.47 -55.83 -3.65
N ARG A 4 -8.31 -55.32 -2.72
CA ARG A 4 -9.31 -56.01 -1.83
C ARG A 4 -8.90 -57.24 -0.96
N LYS A 5 -9.58 -57.61 0.14
CA LYS A 5 -10.53 -56.97 1.09
C LYS A 5 -10.66 -57.89 2.33
N LYS A 6 -10.95 -57.29 3.50
CA LYS A 6 -11.76 -57.80 4.63
C LYS A 6 -11.70 -59.30 5.03
N LYS A 7 -11.46 -59.55 6.32
CA LYS A 7 -12.40 -60.31 7.17
C LYS A 7 -12.35 -59.79 8.62
N VAL A 8 -13.48 -59.91 9.31
CA VAL A 8 -13.76 -59.58 10.73
C VAL A 8 -14.51 -60.80 11.30
N ILE A 9 -14.80 -60.85 12.62
CA ILE A 9 -15.49 -61.93 13.39
C ILE A 9 -14.47 -62.94 13.95
N TRP A 10 -14.40 -63.27 15.26
CA TRP A 10 -15.33 -63.04 16.40
C TRP A 10 -14.63 -62.88 17.77
N LYS A 11 -15.39 -62.37 18.76
CA LYS A 11 -15.55 -62.75 20.20
C LYS A 11 -14.45 -63.58 20.92
N THR A 12 -14.23 -63.50 22.24
CA THR A 12 -15.11 -63.31 23.44
C THR A 12 -14.18 -63.09 24.68
N CYS A 13 -14.52 -62.56 25.88
CA CYS A 13 -15.68 -61.87 26.48
C CYS A 13 -15.32 -61.38 27.93
N LEU A 14 -16.21 -60.61 28.60
CA LEU A 14 -16.25 -60.32 30.08
C LEU A 14 -15.05 -59.46 30.62
N LEU A 15 -15.02 -58.69 31.73
CA LEU A 15 -15.91 -58.13 32.79
C LEU A 15 -15.04 -57.10 33.60
N VAL A 16 -15.43 -56.15 34.50
CA VAL A 16 -16.67 -55.61 35.12
C VAL A 16 -16.38 -54.21 35.76
N ILE A 17 -17.35 -53.28 35.92
CA ILE A 17 -17.31 -52.03 36.77
C ILE A 17 -16.23 -50.97 36.37
N GLY A 18 -16.29 -49.65 36.66
CA GLY A 18 -17.25 -48.78 37.37
C GLY A 18 -16.84 -47.29 37.23
N ALA A 19 -17.49 -46.37 37.96
CA ALA A 19 -17.31 -44.91 37.81
C ALA A 19 -16.44 -44.24 38.90
N LEU A 20 -16.00 -43.00 38.60
CA LEU A 20 -15.47 -41.94 39.48
C LEU A 20 -14.03 -42.05 40.01
N LEU A 21 -13.49 -40.84 40.34
CA LEU A 21 -12.11 -40.38 40.65
C LEU A 21 -11.52 -39.60 39.46
N VAL A 22 -11.48 -38.26 39.41
CA VAL A 22 -11.58 -37.20 40.45
C VAL A 22 -10.51 -37.31 41.55
N PHE A 23 -9.39 -36.62 41.35
CA PHE A 23 -8.58 -35.83 42.30
C PHE A 23 -7.40 -35.24 41.47
N TYR A 24 -6.84 -34.07 41.74
CA TYR A 24 -6.73 -33.38 43.03
C TYR A 24 -7.32 -31.97 43.07
N LEU A 25 -7.95 -31.65 44.21
CA LEU A 25 -7.83 -30.35 44.85
C LEU A 25 -7.03 -30.55 46.14
N VAL A 26 -6.07 -29.66 46.41
CA VAL A 26 -5.50 -29.41 47.74
C VAL A 26 -5.26 -27.90 47.83
N GLY A 27 -5.92 -27.15 48.70
CA GLY A 27 -7.04 -27.54 49.56
C GLY A 27 -7.69 -26.31 50.21
N CYS A 28 -8.81 -26.51 50.90
CA CYS A 28 -9.37 -25.50 51.81
C CYS A 28 -8.42 -25.31 53.03
N ASP A 29 -8.46 -24.25 53.83
CA ASP A 29 -9.63 -23.49 54.28
C ASP A 29 -9.22 -22.16 54.96
N HIS A 30 -9.69 -21.00 54.46
CA HIS A 30 -10.43 -20.02 55.27
C HIS A 30 -10.93 -18.78 54.50
N ARG A 31 -12.27 -18.68 54.40
CA ARG A 31 -13.10 -17.46 54.47
C ARG A 31 -12.85 -16.30 53.47
N GLY A 32 -13.63 -16.31 52.39
CA GLY A 32 -14.45 -15.15 52.01
C GLY A 32 -13.81 -14.03 51.16
N ALA A 33 -13.77 -14.26 49.84
CA ALA A 33 -13.87 -13.23 48.81
C ALA A 33 -14.51 -13.87 47.57
N ASP A 34 -15.29 -13.12 46.80
CA ASP A 34 -16.33 -13.67 45.92
C ASP A 34 -15.81 -14.29 44.60
N GLU A 35 -16.39 -15.43 44.22
CA GLU A 35 -16.32 -15.96 42.85
C GLU A 35 -17.33 -15.23 41.93
N GLU A 36 -17.12 -13.92 41.71
CA GLU A 36 -17.77 -13.26 40.58
C GLU A 36 -17.12 -13.75 39.26
N VAL A 37 -17.74 -14.76 38.66
CA VAL A 37 -17.54 -15.07 37.24
C VAL A 37 -17.95 -13.82 36.46
N ASN A 38 -16.97 -13.11 35.89
CA ASN A 38 -17.15 -11.77 35.36
C ASN A 38 -18.06 -11.74 34.10
N GLU A 39 -19.36 -11.65 34.33
CA GLU A 39 -20.40 -11.66 33.28
C GLU A 39 -20.20 -10.48 32.31
N ALA A 40 -19.89 -9.28 32.80
CA ALA A 40 -19.63 -8.10 31.98
C ALA A 40 -18.42 -8.28 31.03
N GLY A 41 -17.40 -9.03 31.45
CA GLY A 41 -16.28 -9.42 30.57
C GLY A 41 -16.69 -10.40 29.48
N ASN A 42 -17.59 -11.34 29.80
CA ASN A 42 -18.12 -12.34 28.89
C ASN A 42 -19.12 -11.73 27.87
N GLU A 43 -19.96 -10.79 28.31
CA GLU A 43 -20.83 -10.00 27.44
C GLU A 43 -20.03 -9.11 26.48
N LYS A 44 -18.99 -8.43 26.98
CA LYS A 44 -18.11 -7.62 26.13
C LYS A 44 -17.42 -8.45 25.04
N LEU A 45 -16.90 -9.64 25.37
CA LEU A 45 -16.30 -10.54 24.36
C LEU A 45 -17.31 -10.96 23.28
N LYS A 46 -18.54 -11.33 23.66
CA LYS A 46 -19.61 -11.69 22.71
C LYS A 46 -20.04 -10.51 21.82
N ALA A 47 -20.05 -9.29 22.36
CA ALA A 47 -20.33 -8.09 21.58
C ALA A 47 -19.25 -7.85 20.51
N GLU A 48 -17.97 -8.01 20.86
CA GLU A 48 -16.83 -7.87 19.93
C GLU A 48 -16.79 -8.97 18.87
N GLU A 49 -17.12 -10.22 19.23
CA GLU A 49 -17.27 -11.32 18.27
C GLU A 49 -18.44 -11.08 17.29
N LYS A 50 -19.55 -10.50 17.77
CA LYS A 50 -20.70 -10.12 16.93
C LYS A 50 -20.38 -8.96 15.99
N GLU A 51 -19.75 -7.90 16.50
CA GLU A 51 -19.32 -6.72 15.72
C GLU A 51 -18.38 -7.14 14.57
N GLY A 52 -17.34 -7.93 14.89
CA GLY A 52 -16.43 -8.48 13.87
C GLY A 52 -17.15 -9.38 12.86
N GLY A 53 -18.11 -10.20 13.30
CA GLY A 53 -18.92 -11.04 12.42
C GLY A 53 -19.79 -10.25 11.43
N GLU A 54 -20.41 -9.16 11.89
CA GLU A 54 -21.25 -8.29 11.06
C GLU A 54 -20.42 -7.55 9.99
N ILE A 55 -19.25 -7.03 10.36
CA ILE A 55 -18.31 -6.42 9.40
C ILE A 55 -17.85 -7.45 8.35
N VAL A 56 -17.46 -8.65 8.78
CA VAL A 56 -16.97 -9.72 7.89
C VAL A 56 -18.05 -10.14 6.88
N GLU A 57 -19.31 -10.23 7.29
CA GLU A 57 -20.41 -10.56 6.37
C GLU A 57 -20.71 -9.44 5.37
N ILE A 58 -20.66 -8.15 5.77
CA ILE A 58 -20.81 -7.02 4.84
C ILE A 58 -19.71 -7.03 3.76
N CYS A 59 -18.47 -7.31 4.16
CA CYS A 59 -17.35 -7.50 3.23
C CYS A 59 -17.57 -8.72 2.32
N ARG A 60 -17.95 -9.87 2.89
CA ARG A 60 -18.22 -11.12 2.15
C ARG A 60 -19.26 -10.89 1.07
N GLU A 61 -20.39 -10.26 1.38
CA GLU A 61 -21.46 -10.03 0.41
C GLU A 61 -21.07 -9.08 -0.71
N SER A 62 -20.32 -8.02 -0.39
CA SER A 62 -19.85 -7.06 -1.39
C SER A 62 -18.82 -7.69 -2.33
N TYR A 63 -17.84 -8.45 -1.82
CA TYR A 63 -16.89 -9.15 -2.67
C TYR A 63 -17.53 -10.33 -3.45
N THR A 64 -18.51 -11.04 -2.87
CA THR A 64 -19.31 -12.05 -3.59
C THR A 64 -20.25 -11.45 -4.65
N LYS A 65 -20.65 -10.18 -4.56
CA LYS A 65 -21.27 -9.44 -5.68
C LYS A 65 -20.20 -9.10 -6.73
N ALA A 66 -19.10 -8.50 -6.31
CA ALA A 66 -18.00 -8.04 -7.17
C ALA A 66 -17.45 -9.15 -8.06
N GLU A 67 -17.17 -10.33 -7.49
CA GLU A 67 -16.67 -11.52 -8.20
C GLU A 67 -17.60 -11.95 -9.34
N LYS A 68 -18.92 -11.95 -9.12
CA LYS A 68 -19.93 -12.34 -10.11
C LYS A 68 -20.08 -11.31 -11.23
N GLU A 69 -19.75 -10.05 -10.97
CA GLU A 69 -19.74 -8.98 -11.97
C GLU A 69 -18.37 -8.83 -12.67
N GLY A 70 -17.32 -9.51 -12.20
CA GLY A 70 -15.94 -9.37 -12.69
C GLY A 70 -15.21 -8.13 -12.16
N LYS A 71 -15.68 -7.55 -11.06
CA LYS A 71 -15.35 -6.20 -10.54
C LYS A 71 -14.62 -6.18 -9.20
N LEU A 72 -13.83 -7.22 -8.91
CA LEU A 72 -13.12 -7.33 -7.62
C LEU A 72 -12.09 -6.21 -7.39
N ASP A 73 -11.73 -5.44 -8.42
CA ASP A 73 -10.74 -4.36 -8.39
C ASP A 73 -11.34 -2.98 -8.72
N ASP A 74 -12.67 -2.86 -8.84
CA ASP A 74 -13.33 -1.63 -9.27
C ASP A 74 -13.44 -0.60 -8.12
N LEU A 75 -13.04 0.63 -8.38
CA LEU A 75 -13.19 1.75 -7.43
C LEU A 75 -14.64 1.98 -6.99
N ASP A 76 -15.60 1.82 -7.90
CA ASP A 76 -17.03 1.96 -7.58
C ASP A 76 -17.52 0.84 -6.64
N MET A 77 -16.91 -0.34 -6.68
CA MET A 77 -17.20 -1.45 -5.77
C MET A 77 -16.64 -1.19 -4.37
N ILE A 78 -15.44 -0.63 -4.27
CA ILE A 78 -14.87 -0.16 -2.99
C ILE A 78 -15.70 0.97 -2.39
N ARG A 79 -16.16 1.94 -3.21
CA ARG A 79 -17.10 2.98 -2.74
C ARG A 79 -18.39 2.37 -2.21
N GLU A 80 -19.01 1.46 -2.98
CA GLU A 80 -20.19 0.69 -2.56
C GLU A 80 -20.00 -0.11 -1.25
N LEU A 81 -18.78 -0.55 -0.93
CA LEU A 81 -18.47 -1.28 0.31
C LEU A 81 -18.27 -0.31 1.49
N LEU A 82 -17.55 0.79 1.28
CA LEU A 82 -17.40 1.85 2.28
C LEU A 82 -18.76 2.45 2.66
N ASP A 83 -19.59 2.81 1.67
CA ASP A 83 -20.93 3.37 1.91
C ASP A 83 -21.76 2.45 2.81
N LYS A 84 -21.81 1.14 2.54
CA LYS A 84 -22.51 0.15 3.37
C LYS A 84 -21.94 0.04 4.78
N LEU A 85 -20.61 0.10 4.94
CA LEU A 85 -19.97 0.07 6.26
C LEU A 85 -20.32 1.35 7.05
N GLY A 86 -20.31 2.51 6.41
CA GLY A 86 -20.74 3.79 6.98
C GLY A 86 -22.23 3.82 7.36
N GLU A 87 -23.12 3.31 6.50
CA GLU A 87 -24.56 3.16 6.79
C GLU A 87 -24.84 2.27 8.01
N ASN A 88 -23.97 1.28 8.28
CA ASN A 88 -24.02 0.44 9.48
C ASN A 88 -23.25 1.05 10.68
N GLY A 89 -22.71 2.26 10.53
CA GLY A 89 -22.03 3.02 11.59
C GLY A 89 -20.57 2.66 11.84
N TYR A 90 -19.94 1.90 10.94
CA TYR A 90 -18.51 1.54 11.04
C TYR A 90 -17.62 2.63 10.45
N THR A 91 -16.54 2.97 11.16
CA THR A 91 -15.44 3.78 10.60
C THR A 91 -14.63 2.90 9.65
N ALA A 92 -14.71 3.16 8.36
CA ALA A 92 -14.10 2.36 7.32
C ALA A 92 -13.25 3.22 6.38
N VAL A 93 -12.19 2.63 5.83
CA VAL A 93 -11.19 3.31 5.00
C VAL A 93 -10.72 2.39 3.88
N ASP A 94 -10.51 2.98 2.71
CA ASP A 94 -9.86 2.31 1.58
C ASP A 94 -8.33 2.35 1.77
N SER A 95 -7.67 1.19 1.70
CA SER A 95 -6.23 1.05 1.87
C SER A 95 -5.41 1.85 0.85
N GLU A 96 -5.95 2.09 -0.35
CA GLU A 96 -5.26 2.82 -1.41
C GLU A 96 -5.44 4.36 -1.30
N ASN A 97 -6.20 4.86 -0.33
CA ASN A 97 -6.52 6.29 -0.16
C ASN A 97 -7.11 6.92 -1.45
N GLN A 98 -8.06 6.22 -2.09
CA GLN A 98 -8.81 6.66 -3.26
C GLN A 98 -10.24 7.12 -2.95
N MET A 99 -10.72 6.87 -1.73
CA MET A 99 -12.00 7.36 -1.18
C MET A 99 -11.78 8.04 0.18
N ASN A 100 -12.78 8.79 0.65
CA ASN A 100 -12.78 9.35 2.01
C ASN A 100 -13.22 8.31 3.05
N MET A 101 -12.68 8.42 4.27
CA MET A 101 -13.04 7.58 5.42
C MET A 101 -14.49 7.84 5.87
N THR A 102 -15.26 6.79 6.14
CA THR A 102 -16.59 6.91 6.76
C THR A 102 -16.47 7.16 8.26
N GLU A 103 -17.42 7.92 8.84
CA GLU A 103 -17.50 8.17 10.28
C GLU A 103 -16.17 8.66 10.90
N HIS A 104 -15.44 9.51 10.18
CA HIS A 104 -14.07 9.90 10.54
C HIS A 104 -13.98 10.67 11.87
N GLU A 105 -15.05 11.35 12.29
CA GLU A 105 -15.15 12.02 13.58
C GLU A 105 -15.00 11.05 14.77
N LYS A 106 -15.35 9.77 14.61
CA LYS A 106 -15.10 8.74 15.63
C LYS A 106 -13.61 8.47 15.81
N LEU A 107 -12.82 8.51 14.72
CA LEU A 107 -11.37 8.37 14.78
C LEU A 107 -10.71 9.62 15.38
N LEU A 108 -11.18 10.83 15.03
CA LEU A 108 -10.73 12.07 15.65
C LEU A 108 -10.96 12.07 17.17
N GLN A 109 -12.17 11.69 17.62
CA GLN A 109 -12.49 11.55 19.06
C GLN A 109 -11.63 10.49 19.77
N PHE A 110 -11.18 9.45 19.07
CA PHE A 110 -10.23 8.48 19.61
C PHE A 110 -8.83 9.10 19.75
N CYS A 111 -8.33 9.81 18.74
CA CYS A 111 -7.04 10.53 18.81
C CYS A 111 -7.02 11.56 19.95
N GLU A 112 -8.06 12.39 20.08
CA GLU A 112 -8.24 13.30 21.22
C GLU A 112 -8.21 12.57 22.58
N ALA A 113 -8.73 11.35 22.65
CA ALA A 113 -8.72 10.54 23.86
C ALA A 113 -7.33 9.95 24.17
N VAL A 114 -6.53 9.61 23.15
CA VAL A 114 -5.12 9.22 23.29
C VAL A 114 -4.30 10.38 23.84
N GLU A 115 -4.38 11.56 23.22
CA GLU A 115 -3.67 12.78 23.65
C GLU A 115 -4.05 13.19 25.07
N ALA A 116 -5.35 13.20 25.38
CA ALA A 116 -5.86 13.49 26.72
C ALA A 116 -5.62 12.35 27.73
N LYS A 117 -4.93 11.27 27.33
CA LYS A 117 -4.55 10.10 28.16
C LYS A 117 -5.74 9.42 28.84
N LYS A 118 -6.92 9.53 28.23
CA LYS A 118 -8.17 8.92 28.69
C LYS A 118 -8.13 7.40 28.41
N ARG A 119 -9.23 6.71 28.73
CA ARG A 119 -9.51 5.39 28.15
C ARG A 119 -10.49 5.56 27.00
N SER A 120 -10.20 4.94 25.87
CA SER A 120 -11.13 4.84 24.74
C SER A 120 -10.91 3.51 24.01
N CYS A 121 -11.88 3.13 23.18
CA CYS A 121 -11.87 1.93 22.37
C CYS A 121 -12.60 2.23 21.06
N MET A 122 -12.08 1.78 19.93
CA MET A 122 -12.75 1.87 18.64
C MET A 122 -12.38 0.72 17.70
N THR A 123 -13.08 0.62 16.59
CA THR A 123 -12.79 -0.29 15.48
C THR A 123 -12.65 0.52 14.20
N VAL A 124 -11.62 0.24 13.39
CA VAL A 124 -11.48 0.72 12.01
C VAL A 124 -11.44 -0.47 11.08
N VAL A 125 -12.17 -0.38 9.96
CA VAL A 125 -12.23 -1.40 8.91
C VAL A 125 -11.49 -0.89 7.69
N GLU A 126 -10.32 -1.46 7.40
CA GLU A 126 -9.58 -1.18 6.16
C GLU A 126 -9.97 -2.20 5.09
N VAL A 127 -10.35 -1.72 3.90
CA VAL A 127 -10.77 -2.56 2.76
C VAL A 127 -9.94 -2.24 1.53
N ALA A 128 -9.73 -3.23 0.65
CA ALA A 128 -8.99 -3.05 -0.61
C ALA A 128 -9.64 -3.79 -1.78
N GLY A 129 -9.14 -3.50 -2.99
CA GLY A 129 -9.33 -4.34 -4.17
C GLY A 129 -8.88 -5.79 -3.94
N LYS A 130 -9.37 -6.70 -4.78
CA LYS A 130 -9.10 -8.15 -4.75
C LYS A 130 -9.55 -8.87 -3.47
N GLY A 131 -10.32 -8.22 -2.60
CA GLY A 131 -11.00 -8.86 -1.48
C GLY A 131 -10.25 -8.91 -0.15
N SER A 132 -9.35 -7.95 0.09
CA SER A 132 -8.68 -7.76 1.39
C SER A 132 -9.57 -7.01 2.38
N CYS A 133 -9.61 -7.45 3.64
CA CYS A 133 -10.19 -6.67 4.74
C CYS A 133 -9.36 -6.81 6.02
N ILE A 134 -9.02 -5.70 6.67
CA ILE A 134 -8.32 -5.68 7.97
C ILE A 134 -9.17 -4.93 8.99
N ILE A 135 -9.65 -5.64 10.01
CA ILE A 135 -10.35 -5.06 11.15
C ILE A 135 -9.30 -4.75 12.22
N ARG A 136 -9.01 -3.47 12.47
CA ARG A 136 -8.15 -3.01 13.57
C ARG A 136 -9.00 -2.47 14.70
N LYS A 137 -9.10 -3.23 15.79
CA LYS A 137 -9.64 -2.76 17.06
C LYS A 137 -8.54 -2.10 17.88
N MET A 138 -8.74 -0.86 18.29
CA MET A 138 -7.74 -0.03 18.95
C MET A 138 -8.22 0.35 20.36
N GLU A 139 -7.40 0.08 21.37
CA GLU A 139 -7.69 0.30 22.79
C GLU A 139 -6.62 1.23 23.38
N THR A 140 -7.02 2.41 23.90
CA THR A 140 -6.09 3.33 24.57
C THR A 140 -6.29 3.39 26.08
N LYS A 141 -5.18 3.54 26.81
CA LYS A 141 -5.15 3.77 28.26
C LYS A 141 -3.90 4.58 28.62
N SER A 142 -4.09 5.77 29.19
CA SER A 142 -3.00 6.65 29.62
C SER A 142 -2.11 7.21 28.49
N GLY A 143 -2.57 7.14 27.24
CA GLY A 143 -1.83 7.54 26.03
C GLY A 143 -1.15 6.39 25.30
N ASP A 144 -0.97 5.24 25.93
CA ASP A 144 -0.56 4.01 25.23
C ASP A 144 -1.73 3.49 24.38
N VAL A 145 -1.46 3.09 23.13
CA VAL A 145 -2.42 2.42 22.25
C VAL A 145 -2.02 0.96 22.02
N LYS A 146 -2.96 0.05 22.27
CA LYS A 146 -2.89 -1.37 21.91
C LYS A 146 -3.78 -1.61 20.70
N ILE A 147 -3.27 -2.36 19.72
CA ILE A 147 -3.99 -2.70 18.48
C ILE A 147 -4.20 -4.21 18.43
N ILE A 148 -5.41 -4.63 18.08
CA ILE A 148 -5.77 -6.00 17.73
C ILE A 148 -6.15 -5.97 16.25
N ARG A 149 -5.33 -6.58 15.40
CA ARG A 149 -5.45 -6.58 13.94
C ARG A 149 -5.96 -7.95 13.50
N SER A 150 -7.09 -8.01 12.80
CA SER A 150 -7.65 -9.26 12.26
C SER A 150 -7.75 -9.11 10.75
N TYR A 151 -6.92 -9.85 10.02
CA TYR A 151 -6.78 -9.77 8.56
C TYR A 151 -7.53 -10.92 7.89
N TYR A 152 -8.44 -10.59 6.99
CA TYR A 152 -9.28 -11.50 6.24
C TYR A 152 -9.00 -11.37 4.73
N VAL A 153 -9.02 -12.51 4.05
CA VAL A 153 -8.86 -12.60 2.59
C VAL A 153 -10.11 -13.25 1.99
N TYR A 154 -10.64 -12.68 0.91
CA TYR A 154 -11.75 -13.26 0.17
C TYR A 154 -11.31 -14.46 -0.69
N GLY A 155 -12.10 -15.52 -0.69
CA GLY A 155 -11.94 -16.68 -1.58
C GLY A 155 -13.13 -17.62 -1.53
N ASP A 156 -13.47 -18.26 -2.66
CA ASP A 156 -14.54 -19.27 -2.80
C ASP A 156 -15.88 -18.87 -2.12
N GLY A 157 -16.29 -17.59 -2.26
CA GLY A 157 -17.54 -17.07 -1.67
C GLY A 157 -17.49 -16.70 -0.18
N LYS A 158 -16.30 -16.64 0.43
CA LYS A 158 -16.09 -16.46 1.88
C LYS A 158 -15.00 -15.43 2.18
N MET A 159 -14.97 -14.97 3.42
CA MET A 159 -13.81 -14.29 4.01
C MET A 159 -13.10 -15.27 4.95
N GLU A 160 -11.83 -15.60 4.71
CA GLU A 160 -11.04 -16.47 5.57
C GLU A 160 -10.06 -15.63 6.42
N LEU A 161 -9.99 -15.89 7.73
CA LEU A 161 -9.10 -15.19 8.66
C LEU A 161 -7.65 -15.67 8.43
N SER A 162 -6.83 -14.81 7.83
CA SER A 162 -5.44 -15.09 7.46
C SER A 162 -4.46 -14.83 8.61
N SER A 163 -4.62 -13.73 9.36
CA SER A 163 -3.85 -13.49 10.60
C SER A 163 -4.70 -12.81 11.67
N LYS A 164 -4.35 -13.02 12.94
CA LYS A 164 -4.89 -12.25 14.07
C LYS A 164 -3.78 -11.87 15.04
N ASP A 165 -3.37 -10.61 14.95
CA ASP A 165 -2.20 -10.05 15.59
C ASP A 165 -2.62 -9.16 16.77
N THR A 166 -1.73 -8.98 17.76
CA THR A 166 -1.97 -8.04 18.86
C THR A 166 -0.65 -7.44 19.32
N TYR A 167 -0.54 -6.11 19.22
CA TYR A 167 0.68 -5.37 19.48
C TYR A 167 0.39 -4.05 20.20
N LYS A 168 1.43 -3.38 20.69
CA LYS A 168 1.38 -1.99 21.14
C LYS A 168 1.92 -1.12 19.99
N ALA A 169 1.28 0.02 19.74
CA ALA A 169 1.83 1.01 18.81
C ALA A 169 3.17 1.55 19.34
N GLU A 170 4.21 1.54 18.50
CA GLU A 170 5.52 2.11 18.80
C GLU A 170 5.58 3.60 18.42
N SER A 171 4.97 3.95 17.28
CA SER A 171 4.65 5.34 16.92
C SER A 171 3.13 5.51 16.86
N TRP A 172 2.66 6.72 17.21
CA TRP A 172 1.27 7.13 17.08
C TRP A 172 1.22 8.67 17.01
N GLU A 173 0.81 9.21 15.87
CA GLU A 173 0.75 10.65 15.63
C GLU A 173 -0.49 10.99 14.78
N TYR A 174 -1.29 11.96 15.24
CA TYR A 174 -2.30 12.61 14.40
C TYR A 174 -1.73 13.94 13.92
N THR A 175 -1.64 14.13 12.61
CA THR A 175 -0.84 15.19 11.98
C THR A 175 -1.69 16.41 11.61
N GLU A 176 -1.06 17.59 11.50
CA GLU A 176 -1.74 18.85 11.15
C GLU A 176 -2.43 18.82 9.77
N ASP A 177 -1.93 18.02 8.83
CA ASP A 177 -2.53 17.80 7.51
C ASP A 177 -3.64 16.73 7.50
N GLY A 178 -3.96 16.13 8.65
CA GLY A 178 -5.14 15.28 8.85
C GLY A 178 -4.92 13.80 8.56
N TYR A 179 -3.70 13.31 8.75
CA TYR A 179 -3.39 11.87 8.79
C TYR A 179 -3.35 11.36 10.23
N LEU A 180 -3.74 10.10 10.44
CA LEU A 180 -3.29 9.31 11.58
C LEU A 180 -2.20 8.37 11.08
N MET A 181 -0.99 8.49 11.63
CA MET A 181 0.13 7.60 11.37
C MET A 181 0.48 6.80 12.61
N PHE A 182 0.71 5.50 12.44
CA PHE A 182 1.15 4.61 13.51
C PHE A 182 1.95 3.43 12.97
N SER A 183 2.73 2.80 13.84
CA SER A 183 3.51 1.61 13.50
C SER A 183 3.61 0.64 14.68
N GLY A 184 3.90 -0.64 14.40
CA GLY A 184 4.11 -1.64 15.44
C GLY A 184 4.62 -2.99 14.93
N GLU A 185 5.29 -3.74 15.81
CA GLU A 185 5.80 -5.08 15.50
C GLU A 185 4.66 -6.12 15.43
N LEU A 186 4.38 -6.62 14.23
CA LEU A 186 3.64 -7.87 14.02
C LEU A 186 4.55 -9.05 14.36
N THR A 187 4.06 -10.00 15.17
CA THR A 187 4.79 -11.24 15.48
C THR A 187 4.34 -12.35 14.54
N LEU A 188 5.21 -12.76 13.60
CA LEU A 188 4.90 -13.71 12.53
C LEU A 188 4.96 -15.16 13.02
N LYS A 189 4.04 -15.53 13.92
CA LYS A 189 3.82 -16.93 14.30
C LYS A 189 3.31 -17.69 13.08
N ASP A 190 3.97 -18.82 12.80
CA ASP A 190 3.66 -19.77 11.73
C ASP A 190 3.88 -19.28 10.27
N SER A 191 4.60 -18.17 10.06
CA SER A 191 5.07 -17.80 8.71
C SER A 191 6.20 -18.72 8.23
N TYR A 192 6.27 -18.96 6.91
CA TYR A 192 7.33 -19.79 6.29
C TYR A 192 8.69 -19.06 6.17
N GLU A 193 8.78 -17.78 6.58
CA GLU A 193 10.02 -17.01 6.58
C GLU A 193 10.89 -17.38 7.79
N ILE A 194 11.71 -18.42 7.60
CA ILE A 194 12.66 -18.97 8.59
C ILE A 194 13.65 -17.93 9.16
N THR A 195 13.72 -16.73 8.56
CA THR A 195 14.63 -15.62 8.90
C THR A 195 13.98 -14.43 9.62
N ARG A 196 12.64 -14.35 9.77
CA ARG A 196 11.96 -13.22 10.41
C ARG A 196 10.82 -13.67 11.34
N ASP A 197 11.04 -13.57 12.64
CA ASP A 197 10.00 -13.73 13.67
C ASP A 197 9.09 -12.50 13.80
N LYS A 198 9.52 -11.36 13.23
CA LYS A 198 8.83 -10.07 13.29
C LYS A 198 8.83 -9.30 11.97
N MET A 199 7.75 -8.56 11.76
CA MET A 199 7.60 -7.57 10.69
C MET A 199 7.07 -6.26 11.29
N MET A 200 7.60 -5.12 10.86
CA MET A 200 7.07 -3.82 11.26
C MET A 200 5.92 -3.43 10.34
N GLU A 201 4.72 -3.26 10.88
CA GLU A 201 3.61 -2.63 10.17
C GLU A 201 3.74 -1.11 10.30
N TYR A 202 3.55 -0.40 9.19
CA TYR A 202 3.44 1.07 9.14
C TYR A 202 2.12 1.40 8.46
N THR A 203 1.26 2.19 9.12
CA THR A 203 -0.08 2.51 8.62
C THR A 203 -0.30 4.02 8.63
N ALA A 204 -0.96 4.54 7.59
CA ALA A 204 -1.32 5.94 7.46
C ALA A 204 -2.76 6.08 6.97
N TYR A 205 -3.66 6.49 7.86
CA TYR A 205 -5.05 6.73 7.52
C TYR A 205 -5.29 8.20 7.22
N ARG A 206 -5.86 8.49 6.04
CA ARG A 206 -6.37 9.82 5.71
C ARG A 206 -7.67 10.05 6.47
N VAL A 207 -7.60 10.77 7.59
CA VAL A 207 -8.75 10.94 8.50
C VAL A 207 -9.64 12.09 8.05
N LEU A 208 -9.05 13.26 7.77
CA LEU A 208 -9.83 14.38 7.24
C LEU A 208 -10.19 14.11 5.75
N PRO A 209 -11.42 14.43 5.32
CA PRO A 209 -11.85 14.20 3.96
C PRO A 209 -11.15 15.16 2.99
N LEU A 210 -10.89 14.66 1.79
CA LEU A 210 -10.31 15.37 0.66
C LEU A 210 -11.36 15.57 -0.45
N ASP A 211 -11.20 16.61 -1.28
CA ASP A 211 -12.03 16.81 -2.47
C ASP A 211 -11.89 15.59 -3.41
N GLU A 212 -13.01 14.98 -3.83
CA GLU A 212 -13.01 13.85 -4.77
C GLU A 212 -12.34 14.25 -6.11
N THR A 213 -12.45 15.53 -6.50
CA THR A 213 -11.73 16.08 -7.64
C THR A 213 -10.21 15.95 -7.45
N CYS A 214 -9.67 16.23 -6.26
CA CYS A 214 -8.25 16.00 -5.98
C CYS A 214 -7.89 14.52 -6.11
N ARG A 215 -8.76 13.60 -5.66
CA ARG A 215 -8.55 12.15 -5.78
C ARG A 215 -8.58 11.68 -7.25
N GLU A 216 -9.55 12.14 -8.05
CA GLU A 216 -9.60 11.90 -9.50
C GLU A 216 -8.34 12.41 -10.21
N LEU A 217 -7.90 13.63 -9.88
CA LEU A 217 -6.69 14.24 -10.45
C LEU A 217 -5.43 13.46 -10.05
N ASN A 218 -5.37 12.95 -8.81
CA ASN A 218 -4.27 12.09 -8.34
C ASN A 218 -4.20 10.78 -9.13
N ARG A 219 -5.34 10.09 -9.29
CA ARG A 219 -5.48 8.87 -10.11
C ARG A 219 -5.07 9.08 -11.55
N LYS A 220 -5.40 10.24 -12.13
CA LYS A 220 -5.22 10.53 -13.55
C LYS A 220 -3.81 11.03 -13.91
N TYR A 221 -3.17 11.79 -13.02
CA TYR A 221 -1.94 12.54 -13.33
C TYR A 221 -0.74 12.22 -12.46
N LEU A 222 -0.90 11.52 -11.32
CA LEU A 222 0.19 11.25 -10.38
C LEU A 222 0.45 9.75 -10.20
N LEU A 223 -0.58 8.94 -9.91
CA LEU A 223 -0.41 7.49 -9.74
C LEU A 223 0.22 6.75 -10.95
N PRO A 224 -0.03 7.13 -12.22
CA PRO A 224 0.60 6.48 -13.38
C PRO A 224 2.12 6.73 -13.53
N VAL A 225 2.72 7.54 -12.66
CA VAL A 225 4.16 7.86 -12.63
C VAL A 225 4.76 7.53 -11.25
N GLY A 226 4.03 7.81 -10.17
CA GLY A 226 4.47 7.59 -8.80
C GLY A 226 5.75 8.37 -8.45
N TYR A 227 6.53 7.83 -7.53
CA TYR A 227 7.86 8.34 -7.16
C TYR A 227 8.95 7.23 -7.21
N ALA A 228 8.63 6.06 -7.77
CA ALA A 228 9.52 4.91 -7.81
C ALA A 228 10.35 4.89 -9.11
N CYS A 229 11.64 4.64 -8.98
CA CYS A 229 12.59 4.48 -10.09
C CYS A 229 12.54 5.62 -11.12
N ASN A 230 12.17 6.84 -10.72
CA ASN A 230 12.16 8.03 -11.57
C ASN A 230 12.22 9.33 -10.77
N ASN A 231 12.76 10.39 -11.36
CA ASN A 231 12.90 11.71 -10.72
C ASN A 231 11.84 12.76 -11.15
N MET A 232 10.76 12.34 -11.83
CA MET A 232 9.84 13.25 -12.54
C MET A 232 9.21 14.35 -11.67
N PHE A 233 8.93 14.02 -10.41
CA PHE A 233 8.35 14.94 -9.43
C PHE A 233 9.33 15.39 -8.35
N LEU A 234 10.57 14.88 -8.38
CA LEU A 234 11.64 15.19 -7.44
C LEU A 234 12.43 16.43 -7.89
N GLU A 235 12.54 16.61 -9.21
CA GLU A 235 13.29 17.72 -9.82
C GLU A 235 12.44 18.92 -10.21
N ASN A 236 13.09 20.08 -10.33
CA ASN A 236 12.49 21.28 -10.90
C ASN A 236 12.74 21.32 -12.41
N TRP A 237 11.70 21.36 -13.22
CA TRP A 237 11.82 21.34 -14.69
C TRP A 237 10.59 21.95 -15.37
N SER A 238 10.72 22.28 -16.66
CA SER A 238 9.65 22.82 -17.52
C SER A 238 9.87 22.49 -19.00
N GLU A 239 8.90 22.80 -19.86
CA GLU A 239 9.05 22.75 -21.33
C GLU A 239 10.15 23.69 -21.88
N GLU A 240 10.61 24.68 -21.10
CA GLU A 240 11.73 25.58 -21.48
C GLU A 240 13.10 25.03 -21.05
N ASP A 241 13.15 24.29 -19.94
CA ASP A 241 14.34 23.60 -19.43
C ASP A 241 13.92 22.33 -18.66
N PHE A 242 14.26 21.16 -19.21
CA PHE A 242 13.95 19.86 -18.63
C PHE A 242 14.83 19.47 -17.43
N GLY A 243 15.79 20.32 -17.02
CA GLY A 243 16.63 20.07 -15.84
C GLY A 243 17.35 18.72 -15.90
N GLU A 244 17.52 18.07 -14.76
CA GLU A 244 18.21 16.77 -14.64
C GLU A 244 17.25 15.56 -14.78
N LEU A 245 16.14 15.70 -15.51
CA LEU A 245 15.20 14.59 -15.74
C LEU A 245 15.88 13.40 -16.45
N ASP A 246 15.75 12.20 -15.86
CA ASP A 246 16.22 10.97 -16.47
C ASP A 246 15.19 10.43 -17.48
N PHE A 247 15.46 10.63 -18.76
CA PHE A 247 14.56 10.19 -19.83
C PHE A 247 14.53 8.67 -20.04
N TYR A 248 15.42 7.90 -19.41
CA TYR A 248 15.38 6.43 -19.44
C TYR A 248 14.46 5.88 -18.33
N ASP A 249 14.47 6.48 -17.14
CA ASP A 249 13.45 6.26 -16.10
C ASP A 249 12.05 6.61 -16.63
N LEU A 250 11.91 7.77 -17.28
CA LEU A 250 10.64 8.19 -17.90
C LEU A 250 10.23 7.27 -19.06
N PHE A 251 11.18 6.69 -19.79
CA PHE A 251 10.87 5.67 -20.80
C PHE A 251 10.32 4.41 -20.14
N ASP A 252 10.97 3.89 -19.08
CA ASP A 252 10.51 2.69 -18.38
C ASP A 252 9.13 2.86 -17.71
N VAL A 253 8.79 4.08 -17.28
CA VAL A 253 7.45 4.45 -16.77
C VAL A 253 6.39 4.54 -17.86
N PHE A 254 6.72 5.08 -19.04
CA PHE A 254 5.73 5.35 -20.10
C PHE A 254 5.67 4.32 -21.23
N TYR A 255 6.64 3.41 -21.32
CA TYR A 255 6.67 2.36 -22.34
C TYR A 255 5.72 1.21 -21.97
N PRO A 256 4.75 0.84 -22.84
CA PRO A 256 3.72 -0.14 -22.50
C PRO A 256 4.27 -1.57 -22.51
N GLN A 257 4.65 -2.09 -21.33
CA GLN A 257 5.09 -3.48 -21.18
C GLN A 257 3.92 -4.48 -21.31
N PRO A 258 4.01 -5.51 -22.17
CA PRO A 258 3.09 -6.65 -22.11
C PRO A 258 3.33 -7.43 -20.83
N VAL A 259 2.26 -7.69 -20.06
CA VAL A 259 2.30 -8.29 -18.70
C VAL A 259 3.06 -9.63 -18.58
N ASN A 260 3.35 -10.30 -19.70
CA ASN A 260 4.04 -11.60 -19.74
C ASN A 260 5.41 -11.58 -20.47
N GLU A 261 5.90 -10.44 -20.97
CA GLU A 261 7.17 -10.36 -21.71
C GLU A 261 8.17 -9.47 -20.97
N SER A 262 9.27 -10.04 -20.47
CA SER A 262 10.32 -9.23 -19.82
C SER A 262 11.03 -8.37 -20.86
N ALA A 263 10.83 -7.06 -20.79
CA ALA A 263 10.96 -6.08 -21.89
C ALA A 263 12.36 -5.84 -22.51
N TYR A 264 13.34 -6.73 -22.29
CA TYR A 264 14.71 -6.56 -22.74
C TYR A 264 15.18 -7.76 -23.57
N TYR A 265 15.50 -7.51 -24.84
CA TYR A 265 15.94 -8.52 -25.83
C TYR A 265 17.18 -9.29 -25.35
N THR A 266 16.99 -10.45 -24.73
CA THR A 266 18.10 -11.27 -24.22
C THR A 266 18.94 -11.81 -25.38
N SER A 267 20.21 -11.41 -25.45
CA SER A 267 21.24 -12.30 -26.01
C SER A 267 21.26 -13.61 -25.22
N ASP A 268 21.45 -14.75 -25.89
CA ASP A 268 21.24 -16.12 -25.33
C ASP A 268 22.06 -16.49 -24.06
N ASN A 269 22.98 -15.64 -23.60
CA ASN A 269 23.74 -15.83 -22.37
C ASN A 269 22.97 -15.26 -21.17
N GLY A 270 22.27 -16.12 -20.42
CA GLY A 270 21.36 -15.76 -19.33
C GLY A 270 21.99 -15.19 -18.05
N MET A 271 22.57 -13.99 -18.11
CA MET A 271 22.85 -13.13 -16.95
C MET A 271 22.11 -11.80 -17.14
N LYS A 272 21.07 -11.54 -16.33
CA LYS A 272 20.22 -10.33 -16.42
C LYS A 272 20.85 -9.09 -15.76
N THR A 273 22.16 -8.88 -15.91
CA THR A 273 22.91 -7.71 -15.41
C THR A 273 23.98 -7.33 -16.42
N CYS A 274 24.32 -6.04 -16.50
CA CYS A 274 25.36 -5.46 -17.38
C CYS A 274 25.10 -5.50 -18.90
N ALA A 275 23.88 -5.81 -19.35
CA ALA A 275 23.52 -5.71 -20.78
C ALA A 275 23.20 -4.27 -21.20
N VAL A 276 23.78 -3.82 -22.32
CA VAL A 276 23.49 -2.53 -22.96
C VAL A 276 22.61 -2.78 -24.18
N TYR A 277 21.53 -2.03 -24.31
CA TYR A 277 20.52 -2.14 -25.36
C TYR A 277 20.53 -0.92 -26.26
N MET A 278 19.97 -1.06 -27.47
CA MET A 278 19.98 -0.01 -28.48
C MET A 278 18.54 0.21 -28.98
N ILE A 279 17.78 1.04 -28.29
CA ILE A 279 16.34 1.28 -28.57
C ILE A 279 16.20 2.07 -29.88
N PRO A 280 15.28 1.71 -30.81
CA PRO A 280 15.03 2.49 -32.02
C PRO A 280 14.70 3.96 -31.72
N LYS A 281 15.23 4.90 -32.53
CA LYS A 281 14.95 6.34 -32.40
C LYS A 281 13.44 6.60 -32.30
N GLU A 282 12.68 6.02 -33.24
CA GLU A 282 11.26 6.23 -33.38
C GLU A 282 10.47 5.73 -32.17
N GLU A 283 10.90 4.63 -31.53
CA GLU A 283 10.26 4.00 -30.36
C GLU A 283 10.49 4.83 -29.09
N PHE A 284 11.75 5.23 -28.84
CA PHE A 284 12.11 6.07 -27.70
C PHE A 284 11.48 7.47 -27.79
N GLU A 285 11.60 8.12 -28.94
CA GLU A 285 11.07 9.48 -29.13
C GLU A 285 9.55 9.53 -29.12
N GLN A 286 8.84 8.56 -29.73
CA GLN A 286 7.37 8.52 -29.64
C GLN A 286 6.90 8.32 -28.19
N THR A 287 7.58 7.46 -27.42
CA THR A 287 7.23 7.21 -26.02
C THR A 287 7.35 8.49 -25.18
N ILE A 288 8.49 9.17 -25.22
CA ILE A 288 8.71 10.40 -24.45
C ILE A 288 7.87 11.57 -24.99
N MET A 289 7.82 11.81 -26.30
CA MET A 289 7.02 12.89 -26.90
C MET A 289 5.50 12.66 -26.79
N SER A 290 5.06 11.43 -26.47
CA SER A 290 3.66 11.19 -26.07
C SER A 290 3.30 11.90 -24.77
N LYS A 291 4.28 12.21 -23.89
CA LYS A 291 4.07 12.83 -22.57
C LYS A 291 4.69 14.22 -22.39
N PHE A 292 5.72 14.58 -23.16
CA PHE A 292 6.40 15.87 -23.04
C PHE A 292 6.43 16.62 -24.36
N GLN A 293 6.38 17.95 -24.33
CA GLN A 293 6.57 18.79 -25.51
C GLN A 293 8.07 19.06 -25.76
N ILE A 294 8.85 17.99 -25.91
CA ILE A 294 10.30 18.00 -26.12
C ILE A 294 10.64 17.84 -27.61
N SER A 295 11.70 18.49 -28.09
CA SER A 295 12.18 18.31 -29.47
C SER A 295 13.12 17.10 -29.59
N SER A 296 13.25 16.57 -30.81
CA SER A 296 14.16 15.45 -31.11
C SER A 296 15.61 15.81 -30.75
N GLU A 297 16.02 17.04 -31.00
CA GLU A 297 17.37 17.57 -30.75
C GLU A 297 17.65 17.72 -29.25
N ILE A 298 16.67 18.22 -28.47
CA ILE A 298 16.80 18.37 -27.03
C ILE A 298 16.90 16.97 -26.37
N LEU A 299 16.04 16.03 -26.76
CA LEU A 299 16.05 14.68 -26.21
C LEU A 299 17.36 13.93 -26.55
N GLN A 300 17.87 14.06 -27.78
CA GLN A 300 19.21 13.59 -28.16
C GLN A 300 20.34 14.23 -27.36
N SER A 301 20.20 15.49 -26.93
CA SER A 301 21.23 16.20 -26.17
C SER A 301 21.29 15.82 -24.68
N LYS A 302 20.18 15.29 -24.12
CA LYS A 302 20.07 14.83 -22.72
C LYS A 302 20.16 13.30 -22.56
N THR A 303 20.50 12.58 -23.62
CA THR A 303 20.62 11.11 -23.63
C THR A 303 21.79 10.66 -24.52
N VAL A 304 22.09 9.36 -24.54
CA VAL A 304 23.16 8.79 -25.37
C VAL A 304 22.59 8.28 -26.69
N TYR A 305 22.49 9.18 -27.67
CA TYR A 305 22.01 8.88 -29.02
C TYR A 305 23.16 8.55 -29.99
N HIS A 306 22.96 7.52 -30.82
CA HIS A 306 23.87 7.06 -31.88
C HIS A 306 23.28 7.34 -33.27
N PRO A 307 23.70 8.42 -33.97
CA PRO A 307 23.03 8.89 -35.19
C PRO A 307 23.12 7.96 -36.39
N GLU A 308 24.22 7.23 -36.56
CA GLU A 308 24.42 6.32 -37.70
C GLU A 308 23.49 5.09 -37.63
N GLU A 309 23.30 4.55 -36.43
CA GLU A 309 22.38 3.44 -36.17
C GLU A 309 20.93 3.88 -35.98
N LYS A 310 20.71 5.18 -35.73
CA LYS A 310 19.45 5.79 -35.26
C LYS A 310 18.90 5.09 -34.01
N ARG A 311 19.74 4.94 -32.98
CA ARG A 311 19.37 4.24 -31.74
C ARG A 311 19.83 5.00 -30.50
N TYR A 312 19.11 4.81 -29.41
CA TYR A 312 19.49 5.29 -28.08
C TYR A 312 20.14 4.14 -27.29
N GLU A 313 21.33 4.38 -26.75
CA GLU A 313 21.99 3.47 -25.81
C GLU A 313 21.16 3.48 -24.51
N TYR A 314 20.63 2.33 -24.13
CA TYR A 314 19.81 2.13 -22.92
C TYR A 314 20.45 1.08 -22.01
N LYS A 315 20.37 1.30 -20.70
CA LYS A 315 20.87 0.40 -19.65
C LYS A 315 19.76 0.23 -18.61
N PRO A 316 19.27 -0.99 -18.33
CA PRO A 316 18.36 -1.21 -17.22
C PRO A 316 19.06 -0.90 -15.90
N ARG A 317 18.30 -0.38 -14.93
CA ARG A 317 18.78 -0.15 -13.55
C ARG A 317 19.43 -1.42 -13.00
N GLY A 318 20.72 -1.32 -12.65
CA GLY A 318 21.51 -2.40 -12.07
C GLY A 318 21.30 -2.57 -10.58
N LEU A 319 22.05 -3.50 -9.97
CA LEU A 319 22.00 -3.77 -8.53
C LEU A 319 22.34 -2.53 -7.68
N GLU A 320 23.22 -1.65 -8.16
CA GLU A 320 23.54 -0.39 -7.49
C GLU A 320 22.49 0.70 -7.69
N GLU A 321 21.47 0.50 -8.53
CA GLU A 321 20.41 1.46 -8.84
C GLU A 321 19.04 0.99 -8.30
N VAL A 322 19.07 -0.04 -7.44
CA VAL A 322 17.91 -0.55 -6.70
C VAL A 322 17.51 0.44 -5.61
N GLU A 323 16.23 0.78 -5.58
CA GLU A 323 15.57 1.59 -4.56
C GLU A 323 14.97 0.69 -3.46
N TYR A 324 14.58 1.31 -2.34
CA TYR A 324 13.74 0.61 -1.36
C TYR A 324 12.35 0.32 -1.97
N PRO A 325 11.76 -0.86 -1.74
CA PRO A 325 10.42 -1.18 -2.25
C PRO A 325 9.33 -0.31 -1.59
N GLU A 326 9.62 0.27 -0.43
CA GLU A 326 8.78 1.28 0.22
C GLU A 326 9.22 2.70 -0.18
N TYR A 327 8.34 3.41 -0.89
CA TYR A 327 8.48 4.80 -1.31
C TYR A 327 7.19 5.58 -0.94
N PRO A 328 7.19 6.93 -1.00
CA PRO A 328 5.98 7.72 -0.73
C PRO A 328 4.91 7.48 -1.81
N TYR A 329 3.67 7.83 -1.49
CA TYR A 329 2.61 8.01 -2.50
C TYR A 329 2.24 9.49 -2.66
N PRO A 330 1.73 9.91 -3.84
CA PRO A 330 1.26 11.27 -4.05
C PRO A 330 -0.15 11.48 -3.47
N GLU A 331 -0.37 12.62 -2.82
CA GLU A 331 -1.71 13.16 -2.55
C GLU A 331 -1.81 14.57 -3.16
N VAL A 332 -2.63 14.73 -4.21
CA VAL A 332 -3.07 16.05 -4.68
C VAL A 332 -3.90 16.69 -3.56
N THR A 333 -3.53 17.88 -3.11
CA THR A 333 -4.23 18.63 -2.04
C THR A 333 -4.97 19.85 -2.56
N GLU A 334 -4.44 20.52 -3.58
CA GLU A 334 -5.07 21.68 -4.23
C GLU A 334 -4.89 21.58 -5.76
N TYR A 335 -5.81 22.16 -6.54
CA TYR A 335 -5.70 22.25 -7.99
C TYR A 335 -6.14 23.61 -8.52
N LYS A 336 -5.56 24.04 -9.63
CA LYS A 336 -5.81 25.34 -10.25
C LYS A 336 -5.75 25.27 -11.77
N LYS A 337 -6.87 25.61 -12.42
CA LYS A 337 -6.92 25.80 -13.88
C LYS A 337 -6.33 27.16 -14.25
N ASN A 338 -5.39 27.17 -15.18
CA ASN A 338 -4.68 28.38 -15.62
C ASN A 338 -5.32 28.99 -16.87
N ALA A 339 -5.05 30.28 -17.12
CA ALA A 339 -5.65 31.03 -18.23
C ALA A 339 -5.21 30.55 -19.62
N ASN A 340 -4.07 29.85 -19.72
CA ASN A 340 -3.58 29.18 -20.93
C ASN A 340 -4.16 27.77 -21.13
N GLY A 341 -5.09 27.34 -20.27
CA GLY A 341 -5.77 26.04 -20.34
C GLY A 341 -5.05 24.89 -19.63
N THR A 342 -3.84 25.07 -19.09
CA THR A 342 -3.18 24.03 -18.27
C THR A 342 -3.83 23.91 -16.89
N LEU A 343 -3.54 22.81 -16.22
CA LEU A 343 -3.95 22.53 -14.85
C LEU A 343 -2.70 22.35 -13.99
N THR A 344 -2.57 23.12 -12.92
CA THR A 344 -1.52 22.92 -11.90
C THR A 344 -2.12 22.19 -10.70
N LEU A 345 -1.41 21.17 -10.21
CA LEU A 345 -1.79 20.34 -9.07
C LEU A 345 -0.72 20.51 -8.00
N LYS A 346 -1.12 20.86 -6.78
CA LYS A 346 -0.24 20.89 -5.60
C LYS A 346 -0.31 19.53 -4.92
N VAL A 347 0.83 18.90 -4.70
CA VAL A 347 0.93 17.48 -4.33
C VAL A 347 1.86 17.32 -3.14
N ASN A 348 1.39 16.62 -2.11
CA ASN A 348 2.21 16.15 -1.00
C ASN A 348 2.76 14.76 -1.32
N ALA A 349 3.98 14.47 -0.88
CA ALA A 349 4.51 13.12 -0.83
C ALA A 349 4.36 12.54 0.57
N VAL A 350 3.51 11.52 0.69
CA VAL A 350 3.10 10.88 1.95
C VAL A 350 3.88 9.57 2.09
N PHE A 351 4.65 9.39 3.18
CA PHE A 351 5.56 8.24 3.34
C PHE A 351 5.29 7.47 4.64
N PRO A 352 4.33 6.52 4.64
CA PRO A 352 3.94 5.77 5.83
C PRO A 352 5.11 5.02 6.48
N TYR A 353 6.00 4.43 5.68
CA TYR A 353 7.17 3.66 6.15
C TYR A 353 8.20 4.47 6.95
N ARG A 354 8.20 5.80 6.79
CA ARG A 354 9.01 6.72 7.62
C ARG A 354 8.20 7.42 8.70
N GLY A 355 6.87 7.22 8.75
CA GLY A 355 5.96 7.93 9.65
C GLY A 355 5.79 9.42 9.32
N ILE A 356 5.85 9.80 8.04
CA ILE A 356 5.84 11.21 7.62
C ILE A 356 4.68 11.49 6.66
N SER A 357 3.72 12.32 7.09
CA SER A 357 2.56 12.71 6.27
C SER A 357 2.94 13.61 5.09
N LYS A 358 3.94 14.48 5.26
CA LYS A 358 4.40 15.40 4.22
C LYS A 358 5.93 15.48 4.17
N VAL A 359 6.53 14.58 3.39
CA VAL A 359 8.00 14.53 3.19
C VAL A 359 8.50 15.75 2.43
N TYR A 360 7.77 16.12 1.38
CA TYR A 360 7.94 17.34 0.59
C TYR A 360 6.62 17.68 -0.13
N THR A 361 6.53 18.89 -0.70
CA THR A 361 5.39 19.34 -1.51
C THR A 361 5.88 19.91 -2.83
N HIS A 362 5.23 19.52 -3.93
CA HIS A 362 5.52 20.02 -5.28
C HIS A 362 4.26 20.52 -5.99
N GLU A 363 4.47 21.21 -7.10
CA GLU A 363 3.45 21.63 -8.06
C GLU A 363 3.79 21.08 -9.45
N VAL A 364 3.04 20.07 -9.88
CA VAL A 364 3.07 19.57 -11.26
C VAL A 364 2.06 20.35 -12.11
N THR A 365 2.44 20.72 -13.34
CA THR A 365 1.53 21.32 -14.31
C THR A 365 1.34 20.40 -15.51
N VAL A 366 0.07 20.15 -15.88
CA VAL A 366 -0.34 19.25 -16.96
C VAL A 366 -1.23 19.96 -17.99
N ARG A 367 -1.26 19.42 -19.21
CA ARG A 367 -2.07 19.90 -20.34
C ARG A 367 -2.73 18.71 -21.02
N GLU A 368 -4.05 18.71 -21.09
CA GLU A 368 -4.78 17.75 -21.93
C GLU A 368 -4.82 18.22 -23.39
N THR A 369 -4.62 17.31 -24.33
CA THR A 369 -4.87 17.56 -25.75
C THR A 369 -6.35 17.33 -26.09
N SER A 370 -6.80 17.80 -27.26
CA SER A 370 -8.15 17.53 -27.77
C SER A 370 -8.43 16.04 -28.05
N GLY A 371 -7.41 15.17 -28.02
CA GLY A 371 -7.56 13.72 -28.11
C GLY A 371 -7.63 13.00 -26.75
N GLY A 372 -7.55 13.73 -25.63
CA GLY A 372 -7.44 13.15 -24.30
C GLY A 372 -6.03 12.68 -23.91
N GLU A 373 -5.01 12.93 -24.73
CA GLU A 373 -3.62 12.70 -24.32
C GLU A 373 -3.20 13.69 -23.23
N ILE A 374 -2.46 13.19 -22.25
CA ILE A 374 -1.87 13.98 -21.17
C ILE A 374 -0.44 14.37 -21.55
N LYS A 375 -0.15 15.67 -21.60
CA LYS A 375 1.22 16.20 -21.58
C LYS A 375 1.56 16.78 -20.20
N TYR A 376 2.76 16.55 -19.73
CA TYR A 376 3.32 17.22 -18.56
C TYR A 376 4.16 18.41 -19.02
N VAL A 377 4.01 19.55 -18.31
CA VAL A 377 4.46 20.87 -18.75
C VAL A 377 5.58 21.42 -17.85
N ALA A 378 5.50 21.14 -16.55
CA ALA A 378 6.51 21.53 -15.56
C ALA A 378 6.31 20.75 -14.25
N ASN A 379 7.37 20.66 -13.46
CA ASN A 379 7.31 20.35 -12.03
C ASN A 379 8.12 21.37 -11.24
N ARG A 380 7.64 21.73 -10.04
CA ARG A 380 8.33 22.66 -9.13
C ARG A 380 8.21 22.20 -7.69
N ILE A 381 9.35 22.07 -7.00
CA ILE A 381 9.38 21.84 -5.56
C ILE A 381 9.00 23.14 -4.84
N VAL A 382 8.02 23.07 -3.94
CA VAL A 382 7.48 24.22 -3.19
C VAL A 382 7.91 24.16 -1.72
N GLU A 383 7.84 22.98 -1.11
CA GLU A 383 8.41 22.70 0.20
C GLU A 383 9.39 21.53 0.02
N PRO A 384 10.72 21.73 0.10
CA PRO A 384 11.70 20.66 -0.17
C PRO A 384 11.83 19.66 0.97
N MET A 385 12.38 18.48 0.64
CA MET A 385 12.79 17.48 1.64
C MET A 385 13.77 18.09 2.65
N LYS A 386 13.50 17.89 3.94
CA LYS A 386 14.30 18.46 5.05
C LYS A 386 15.58 17.68 5.37
N ASP A 387 15.64 16.43 4.93
CA ASP A 387 16.69 15.46 5.24
C ASP A 387 16.87 14.53 4.02
N GLN A 388 18.12 14.18 3.71
CA GLN A 388 18.48 13.33 2.58
C GLN A 388 18.48 11.83 2.94
N ASP A 389 18.60 11.45 4.22
CA ASP A 389 18.51 10.05 4.67
C ASP A 389 17.06 9.49 4.59
N ILE A 390 16.11 10.37 4.26
CA ILE A 390 14.69 10.06 4.00
C ILE A 390 14.47 9.72 2.51
N ALA A 391 15.42 9.98 1.62
CA ALA A 391 15.29 9.68 0.19
C ALA A 391 15.20 8.16 -0.06
N TRP A 392 14.18 7.76 -0.80
CA TRP A 392 13.96 6.40 -1.32
C TRP A 392 14.55 6.25 -2.73
N HIS A 393 14.50 7.33 -3.52
CA HIS A 393 14.94 7.37 -4.91
C HIS A 393 16.47 7.28 -5.00
N LYS A 394 16.92 6.54 -6.02
CA LYS A 394 18.34 6.49 -6.38
C LYS A 394 18.48 6.89 -7.85
N PRO A 395 19.20 7.99 -8.18
CA PRO A 395 19.47 8.34 -9.57
C PRO A 395 20.19 7.21 -10.32
N ARG A 396 20.06 7.17 -11.66
CA ARG A 396 20.89 6.26 -12.47
C ARG A 396 22.37 6.61 -12.35
N LEU A 397 23.22 5.61 -12.49
CA LEU A 397 24.66 5.80 -12.52
C LEU A 397 25.04 6.64 -13.75
N THR A 398 25.92 7.64 -13.56
CA THR A 398 26.54 8.28 -14.72
C THR A 398 27.34 7.26 -15.52
N ARG A 399 27.62 7.57 -16.80
CA ARG A 399 28.40 6.67 -17.67
C ARG A 399 29.71 6.21 -17.02
N ALA A 400 30.41 7.10 -16.31
CA ALA A 400 31.67 6.79 -15.65
C ALA A 400 31.51 5.87 -14.43
N GLU A 401 30.45 6.03 -13.63
CA GLU A 401 30.16 5.16 -12.49
C GLU A 401 29.69 3.77 -12.95
N TRP A 402 28.85 3.73 -13.99
CA TRP A 402 28.44 2.48 -14.63
C TRP A 402 29.64 1.74 -15.25
N GLU A 403 30.54 2.44 -15.94
CA GLU A 403 31.77 1.86 -16.48
C GLU A 403 32.73 1.40 -15.37
N ALA A 404 32.77 2.08 -14.21
CA ALA A 404 33.57 1.66 -13.06
C ALA A 404 33.02 0.42 -12.33
N GLN A 405 31.68 0.31 -12.21
CA GLN A 405 31.02 -0.80 -11.50
C GLN A 405 30.81 -2.03 -12.40
N TYR A 406 30.48 -1.82 -13.68
CA TYR A 406 30.00 -2.85 -14.61
C TYR A 406 30.84 -3.00 -15.89
N GLY A 407 31.63 -2.00 -16.28
CA GLY A 407 32.54 -2.08 -17.44
C GLY A 407 33.82 -2.90 -17.22
N GLY A 408 33.79 -3.84 -16.26
CA GLY A 408 34.96 -4.25 -15.49
C GLY A 408 35.42 -5.71 -15.56
N LYS A 409 34.85 -6.58 -16.42
CA LYS A 409 35.48 -7.86 -16.82
C LYS A 409 34.82 -8.58 -18.00
#